data_AF-A0A816G6X1-F1
#
_entry.id   AF-A0A816G6X1-F1
#
_cell.length_a   1.000
_cell.length_b   1.000
_cell.length_c   1.000
_cell.angle_alpha   90.00
_cell.angle_beta   90.00
_cell.angle_gamma   90.00
#
_symmetry.space_group_name_H-M   'P 1'
#
loop_
_entity.id
_entity.type
_entity.pdbx_description
1 polymer ?
#
loop_
_entity_poly.entity_id
_entity_poly.type
_entity_poly.pdbx_seq_one_letter_code
_entity_poly.pdbx_strand_id
1 'polypeptide(L)'
;MSRDIDSSIFKREVLSVNQWLLSDKVYRIMRDHPLHYNVILVDLWAFKLSKNKTMTNEIVENLFSKTILSSYNSMTGDQDFLKDYVWLFAQNYSIQYDSFHCDSYPLSIPFPISKLSNSQFVGCRRPCRYYQDPPGPCSFKCLLHKSEDTNLC
;
A
#
# COMPACT_ATOMS: atom_id res chain seq x y z
N MET A 1 -8.94 6.50 4.86
CA MET A 1 -8.40 5.40 4.02
C MET A 1 -8.55 5.87 2.59
N SER A 2 -7.48 5.79 1.80
CA SER A 2 -7.59 6.01 0.35
C SER A 2 -7.81 4.66 -0.32
N ARG A 3 -8.73 4.60 -1.29
CA ARG A 3 -9.11 3.39 -2.04
C ARG A 3 -9.97 3.74 -3.25
N ASP A 4 -9.65 3.15 -4.39
CA ASP A 4 -10.44 3.31 -5.61
C ASP A 4 -11.78 2.59 -5.51
N ILE A 5 -12.87 3.28 -5.87
CA ILE A 5 -14.23 2.73 -5.78
C ILE A 5 -14.48 1.58 -6.77
N ASP A 6 -13.77 1.59 -7.90
CA ASP A 6 -13.84 0.56 -8.94
C ASP A 6 -12.90 -0.61 -8.67
N SER A 7 -12.22 -0.66 -7.52
CA SER A 7 -11.47 -1.83 -7.08
C SER A 7 -12.33 -2.85 -6.33
N SER A 8 -11.95 -4.13 -6.34
CA SER A 8 -12.59 -5.18 -5.55
C SER A 8 -12.15 -5.18 -4.09
N ILE A 9 -13.05 -5.47 -3.16
CA ILE A 9 -12.71 -5.74 -1.76
C ILE A 9 -12.49 -7.24 -1.63
N PHE A 10 -11.26 -7.63 -1.26
CA PHE A 10 -10.90 -9.02 -1.05
C PHE A 10 -10.79 -9.35 0.45
N LYS A 11 -11.01 -10.62 0.81
CA LYS A 11 -10.83 -11.10 2.19
C LYS A 11 -9.42 -10.77 2.72
N ARG A 12 -8.41 -10.84 1.86
CA ARG A 12 -7.03 -10.46 2.16
C ARG A 12 -6.91 -9.00 2.61
N GLU A 13 -7.51 -8.07 1.85
CA GLU A 13 -7.55 -6.65 2.20
C GLU A 13 -8.20 -6.45 3.58
N VAL A 14 -9.35 -7.08 3.81
CA VAL A 14 -10.08 -7.01 5.08
C VAL A 14 -9.23 -7.49 6.25
N LEU A 15 -8.56 -8.64 6.12
CA LEU A 15 -7.69 -9.17 7.17
C LEU A 15 -6.49 -8.25 7.45
N SER A 16 -5.83 -7.74 6.40
CA SER A 16 -4.73 -6.79 6.54
C SER A 16 -5.16 -5.48 7.20
N VAL A 17 -6.36 -4.97 6.88
CA VAL A 17 -6.94 -3.79 7.54
C VAL A 17 -7.25 -4.07 9.00
N ASN A 18 -7.87 -5.20 9.32
CA ASN A 18 -8.19 -5.57 10.70
C ASN A 18 -6.92 -5.73 11.55
N GLN A 19 -5.90 -6.42 11.03
CA GLN A 19 -4.61 -6.54 11.70
C GLN A 19 -3.97 -5.16 11.94
N TRP A 20 -4.03 -4.25 10.96
CA TRP A 20 -3.54 -2.89 11.13
C TRP A 20 -4.32 -2.12 12.19
N LEU A 21 -5.66 -2.17 12.18
CA LEU A 21 -6.51 -1.48 13.14
C LEU A 21 -6.23 -1.93 14.58
N LEU A 22 -5.99 -3.22 14.79
CA LEU A 22 -5.63 -3.81 16.09
C LEU A 22 -4.19 -3.52 16.53
N SER A 23 -3.31 -3.11 15.63
CA SER A 23 -1.92 -2.77 15.96
C SER A 23 -1.75 -1.34 16.49
N ASP A 24 -0.58 -1.05 17.06
CA ASP A 24 -0.16 0.31 17.41
C ASP A 24 0.47 1.11 16.25
N LYS A 25 0.59 0.50 15.06
CA LYS A 25 1.11 1.21 13.89
C LYS A 25 0.13 2.28 13.42
N VAL A 26 0.68 3.43 13.04
CA VAL A 26 -0.06 4.62 12.64
C VAL A 26 -0.54 4.49 11.20
N TYR A 27 0.31 3.94 10.34
CA TYR A 27 0.09 3.85 8.90
C TYR A 27 -0.13 2.41 8.43
N ARG A 28 -0.79 2.28 7.29
CA ARG A 28 -0.96 1.05 6.52
C ARG A 28 -0.59 1.30 5.08
N ILE A 29 0.20 0.41 4.50
CA ILE A 29 0.57 0.42 3.08
C ILE A 29 0.37 -0.99 2.53
N MET A 30 -0.10 -1.12 1.30
CA MET A 30 -0.28 -2.40 0.61
C MET A 30 0.34 -2.35 -0.80
N ARG A 31 1.14 -3.36 -1.14
CA ARG A 31 1.80 -3.55 -2.46
C ARG A 31 1.57 -4.97 -2.96
N ASP A 32 0.37 -5.21 -3.48
CA ASP A 32 -0.10 -6.57 -3.83
C ASP A 32 0.10 -6.98 -5.30
N HIS A 33 0.81 -6.18 -6.11
CA HIS A 33 1.04 -6.44 -7.53
C HIS A 33 2.45 -5.97 -7.95
N PRO A 34 3.10 -6.54 -8.99
CA PRO A 34 4.41 -6.08 -9.47
C PRO A 34 4.46 -4.60 -9.85
N LEU A 35 3.32 -4.01 -10.24
CA LEU A 35 3.23 -2.59 -10.57
C LEU A 35 3.08 -1.69 -9.33
N HIS A 36 2.90 -2.24 -8.13
CA HIS A 36 2.76 -1.48 -6.89
C HIS A 36 4.12 -1.19 -6.26
N TYR A 37 5.06 -0.66 -7.04
CA TYR A 37 6.45 -0.42 -6.61
C TYR A 37 6.63 0.88 -5.81
N ASN A 38 5.65 1.78 -5.82
CA ASN A 38 5.72 3.04 -5.09
C ASN A 38 5.79 2.81 -3.57
N VAL A 39 6.52 3.70 -2.87
CA VAL A 39 6.70 3.63 -1.41
C VAL A 39 5.35 3.62 -0.67
N ILE A 40 4.41 4.41 -1.17
CA ILE A 40 3.00 4.50 -0.79
C ILE A 40 2.23 4.63 -2.10
N LEU A 41 1.32 3.71 -2.43
CA LEU A 41 0.42 3.87 -3.57
C LEU A 41 -0.79 4.73 -3.16
N VAL A 42 -1.20 5.68 -4.02
CA VAL A 42 -2.23 6.67 -3.67
C VAL A 42 -3.56 6.05 -3.25
N ASP A 43 -3.92 4.91 -3.82
CA ASP A 43 -5.16 4.16 -3.61
C ASP A 43 -5.02 3.02 -2.58
N LEU A 44 -3.81 2.69 -2.10
CA LEU A 44 -3.59 1.51 -1.23
C LEU A 44 -2.98 1.84 0.13
N TRP A 45 -3.28 3.00 0.69
CA TRP A 45 -2.78 3.42 2.00
C TRP A 45 -3.84 3.98 2.96
N ALA A 46 -3.50 4.02 4.24
CA ALA A 46 -4.31 4.65 5.28
C ALA A 46 -3.46 5.04 6.48
N PHE A 47 -3.99 5.95 7.30
CA PHE A 47 -3.39 6.32 8.58
C PHE A 47 -4.44 6.62 9.64
N LYS A 48 -4.07 6.48 10.92
CA LYS A 48 -4.93 6.76 12.09
C LYS A 48 -4.74 8.20 12.57
N LEU A 49 -5.73 9.06 12.29
CA LEU A 49 -5.73 10.48 12.73
C LEU A 49 -5.51 10.64 14.25
N SER A 50 -6.05 9.72 15.06
CA SER A 50 -6.00 9.81 16.52
C SER A 50 -4.63 9.48 17.13
N LYS A 51 -3.73 8.83 16.38
CA LYS A 51 -2.47 8.30 16.93
C LYS A 51 -1.28 9.27 16.82
N ASN A 52 -1.32 10.26 15.93
CA ASN A 52 -0.22 11.23 15.80
C ASN A 52 -0.71 12.59 15.27
N LYS A 53 -1.19 13.45 16.18
CA LYS A 53 -1.73 14.78 15.84
C LYS A 53 -0.69 15.72 15.26
N THR A 54 0.52 15.77 15.82
CA THR A 54 1.58 16.67 15.35
C THR A 54 1.93 16.42 13.89
N MET A 55 2.18 15.17 13.55
CA MET A 55 2.48 14.74 12.19
C MET A 55 1.26 14.87 11.26
N THR A 56 0.05 14.63 11.76
CA THR A 56 -1.18 14.87 10.98
C THR A 56 -1.28 16.35 10.61
N ASN A 57 -1.02 17.25 11.54
CA ASN A 57 -1.03 18.69 11.29
C ASN A 57 0.03 19.07 10.25
N GLU A 58 1.25 18.54 10.37
CA GLU A 58 2.33 18.83 9.41
C GLU A 58 1.98 18.37 7.99
N ILE A 59 1.45 17.15 7.83
CA ILE A 59 0.99 16.66 6.52
C ILE A 59 -0.14 17.55 5.96
N VAL A 60 -1.08 17.95 6.82
CA VAL A 60 -2.21 18.81 6.43
C VAL A 60 -1.72 20.21 6.03
N GLU A 61 -0.81 20.80 6.79
CA GLU A 61 -0.21 22.11 6.48
C GLU A 61 0.52 22.07 5.14
N ASN A 62 1.32 21.02 4.90
CA ASN A 62 2.00 20.82 3.62
C ASN A 62 1.02 20.62 2.46
N LEU A 63 -0.08 19.89 2.69
CA LEU A 63 -1.13 19.66 1.69
C LEU A 63 -1.85 20.96 1.30
N PHE A 64 -1.98 21.92 2.20
CA PHE A 64 -2.62 23.21 1.91
C PHE A 64 -1.62 24.33 1.54
N SER A 65 -0.32 24.04 1.55
CA SER A 65 0.71 24.98 1.13
C SER A 65 0.68 25.16 -0.40
N LYS A 66 0.26 26.33 -0.87
CA LYS A 66 0.24 26.67 -2.30
C LYS A 66 1.63 26.55 -2.94
N THR A 67 2.68 26.91 -2.21
CA THR A 67 4.06 26.82 -2.69
C THR A 67 4.43 25.37 -2.96
N ILE A 68 4.12 24.47 -2.03
CA ILE A 68 4.39 23.03 -2.18
C ILE A 68 3.53 22.46 -3.30
N LEU A 69 2.22 22.74 -3.33
CA LEU A 69 1.35 22.22 -4.37
C LEU A 69 1.77 22.68 -5.78
N SER A 70 2.31 23.90 -5.91
CA SER A 70 2.78 24.43 -7.20
C SER A 70 4.01 23.72 -7.76
N SER A 71 4.77 22.97 -6.94
CA SER A 71 5.92 22.19 -7.42
C SER A 71 5.54 20.84 -8.04
N TYR A 72 4.28 20.42 -7.89
CA TYR A 72 3.81 19.14 -8.41
C TYR A 72 2.97 19.30 -9.68
N ASN A 73 3.12 18.36 -10.61
CA ASN A 73 2.29 18.30 -11.80
C ASN A 73 0.93 17.64 -11.50
N SER A 74 -0.07 17.88 -12.35
CA SER A 74 -1.45 17.40 -12.12
C SER A 74 -1.66 15.89 -12.33
N MET A 75 -0.70 15.16 -12.92
CA MET A 75 -0.86 13.75 -13.25
C MET A 75 -0.27 12.80 -12.20
N THR A 76 0.85 13.17 -11.57
CA THR A 76 1.55 12.34 -10.57
C THR A 76 1.74 13.04 -9.24
N GLY A 77 1.25 14.27 -9.10
CA GLY A 77 1.55 15.13 -7.96
C GLY A 77 1.11 14.57 -6.61
N ASP A 78 0.01 13.82 -6.57
CA ASP A 78 -0.43 13.11 -5.37
C ASP A 78 0.53 11.97 -4.99
N GLN A 79 0.95 11.18 -5.97
CA GLN A 79 1.90 10.09 -5.80
C GLN A 79 3.27 10.59 -5.34
N ASP A 80 3.73 11.71 -5.90
CA ASP A 80 5.00 12.35 -5.54
C ASP A 80 4.91 13.02 -4.16
N PHE A 81 3.80 13.71 -3.84
CA PHE A 81 3.57 14.29 -2.51
C PHE A 81 3.60 13.23 -1.40
N LEU A 82 2.97 12.08 -1.61
CA LEU A 82 3.01 10.98 -0.65
C LEU A 82 4.43 10.48 -0.40
N LYS A 83 5.26 10.42 -1.44
CA LYS A 83 6.67 10.03 -1.33
C LYS A 83 7.49 11.09 -0.59
N ASP A 84 7.27 12.36 -0.87
CA ASP A 84 8.13 13.43 -0.35
C ASP A 84 7.75 13.85 1.08
N TYR A 85 6.46 13.83 1.41
CA TYR A 85 5.96 14.38 2.69
C TYR A 85 5.37 13.33 3.64
N VAL A 86 4.77 12.25 3.12
CA VAL A 86 4.11 11.26 3.99
C VAL A 86 5.03 10.09 4.31
N TRP A 87 5.83 9.62 3.34
CA TRP A 87 6.71 8.47 3.52
C TRP A 87 7.78 8.69 4.59
N LEU A 88 8.29 9.93 4.74
CA LEU A 88 9.25 10.30 5.79
C LEU A 88 8.79 9.89 7.19
N PHE A 89 7.48 9.96 7.44
CA PHE A 89 6.85 9.51 8.69
C PHE A 89 6.36 8.06 8.62
N ALA A 90 5.87 7.62 7.47
CA ALA A 90 5.23 6.31 7.36
C ALA A 90 6.22 5.16 7.38
N GLN A 91 7.47 5.34 6.94
CA GLN A 91 8.44 4.25 6.74
C GLN A 91 8.59 3.34 7.96
N ASN A 92 8.82 3.91 9.14
CA ASN A 92 9.06 3.13 10.37
C ASN A 92 7.79 2.92 11.22
N TYR A 93 6.73 3.68 10.95
CA TYR A 93 5.49 3.71 11.74
C TYR A 93 4.29 3.08 11.01
N SER A 94 4.56 2.30 9.96
CA SER A 94 3.57 1.55 9.19
C SER A 94 3.57 0.05 9.50
N ILE A 95 2.44 -0.60 9.20
CA ILE A 95 2.47 -1.98 8.69
C ILE A 95 2.48 -1.89 7.17
N GLN A 96 3.46 -2.55 6.54
CA GLN A 96 3.63 -2.59 5.10
C GLN A 96 3.35 -4.02 4.63
N TYR A 97 2.24 -4.24 3.95
CA TYR A 97 1.95 -5.54 3.33
C TYR A 97 2.47 -5.54 1.91
N ASP A 98 3.20 -6.57 1.53
CA ASP A 98 3.87 -6.61 0.23
C ASP A 98 3.92 -8.04 -0.29
N SER A 99 3.62 -8.20 -1.57
CA SER A 99 3.75 -9.47 -2.27
C SER A 99 4.96 -9.50 -3.19
N PHE A 100 5.57 -8.39 -3.58
CA PHE A 100 6.56 -8.37 -4.67
C PHE A 100 7.87 -7.68 -4.32
N HIS A 101 7.83 -6.65 -3.49
CA HIS A 101 8.91 -5.70 -3.31
C HIS A 101 9.61 -5.79 -1.94
N CYS A 102 9.49 -6.91 -1.21
CA CYS A 102 10.10 -7.09 0.11
C CYS A 102 11.64 -7.03 0.08
N ASP A 103 12.27 -7.27 -1.07
CA ASP A 103 13.71 -7.05 -1.24
C ASP A 103 14.08 -5.56 -1.22
N SER A 104 13.21 -4.70 -1.74
CA SER A 104 13.36 -3.24 -1.72
C SER A 104 12.82 -2.60 -0.44
N TYR A 105 11.86 -3.26 0.21
CA TYR A 105 11.19 -2.79 1.42
C TYR A 105 11.36 -3.82 2.55
N PRO A 106 12.48 -3.79 3.29
CA PRO A 106 12.81 -4.82 4.28
C PRO A 106 11.89 -4.82 5.52
N LEU A 107 11.10 -3.76 5.72
CA LEU A 107 10.08 -3.68 6.77
C LEU A 107 8.73 -4.25 6.32
N SER A 108 8.60 -4.63 5.06
CA SER A 108 7.40 -5.29 4.55
C SER A 108 7.22 -6.67 5.14
N ILE A 109 5.97 -7.02 5.37
CA ILE A 109 5.52 -8.34 5.78
C ILE A 109 4.61 -8.94 4.70
N PRO A 110 4.52 -10.27 4.61
CA PRO A 110 3.57 -10.92 3.73
C PRO A 110 2.13 -10.56 4.09
N PHE A 111 1.23 -10.68 3.12
CA PHE A 111 -0.20 -10.61 3.39
C PHE A 111 -0.67 -11.76 4.30
N PRO A 112 -1.72 -11.58 5.12
CA PRO A 112 -2.16 -12.58 6.10
C PRO A 112 -2.64 -13.91 5.52
N ILE A 113 -3.06 -13.91 4.26
CA ILE A 113 -3.52 -15.09 3.51
C ILE A 113 -3.05 -14.99 2.07
N SER A 114 -2.88 -16.11 1.38
CA SER A 114 -2.58 -16.21 -0.07
C SER A 114 -3.69 -15.60 -0.96
N LYS A 115 -3.35 -15.24 -2.21
CA LYS A 115 -4.33 -14.83 -3.22
C LYS A 115 -5.22 -16.01 -3.57
N LEU A 116 -6.44 -15.72 -4.01
CA LEU A 116 -7.34 -16.74 -4.55
C LEU A 116 -6.98 -17.11 -5.99
N SER A 117 -6.43 -16.17 -6.75
CA SER A 117 -5.86 -16.37 -8.07
C SER A 117 -4.81 -15.31 -8.34
N ASN A 118 -3.86 -15.58 -9.23
CA ASN A 118 -2.80 -14.61 -9.55
C ASN A 118 -3.35 -13.27 -10.06
N SER A 119 -4.49 -13.28 -10.74
CA SER A 119 -5.16 -12.07 -11.25
C SER A 119 -5.89 -11.25 -10.17
N GLN A 120 -6.10 -11.79 -8.97
CA GLN A 120 -6.85 -11.14 -7.91
C GLN A 120 -5.90 -10.56 -6.85
N PHE A 121 -5.60 -9.27 -7.00
CA PHE A 121 -4.78 -8.50 -6.07
C PHE A 121 -5.55 -7.29 -5.53
N VAL A 122 -5.18 -6.83 -4.33
CA VAL A 122 -5.72 -5.61 -3.73
C VAL A 122 -5.37 -4.40 -4.59
N GLY A 123 -6.38 -3.65 -5.04
CA GLY A 123 -6.23 -2.52 -5.96
C GLY A 123 -6.51 -2.87 -7.43
N CYS A 124 -6.83 -4.12 -7.78
CA CYS A 124 -7.20 -4.45 -9.16
C CYS A 124 -8.43 -3.63 -9.61
N ARG A 125 -8.40 -3.11 -10.83
CA ARG A 125 -9.59 -2.49 -11.45
C ARG A 125 -10.63 -3.56 -11.77
N ARG A 126 -11.92 -3.31 -11.50
CA ARG A 126 -12.99 -4.29 -11.78
C ARG A 126 -13.34 -4.41 -13.27
N PRO A 127 -13.58 -5.63 -13.79
CA PRO A 127 -13.18 -6.91 -13.19
C PRO A 127 -11.64 -7.06 -13.23
N CYS A 128 -11.03 -7.75 -12.26
CA CYS A 128 -9.57 -7.94 -12.32
C CYS A 128 -9.21 -8.69 -13.61
N ARG A 129 -8.41 -8.07 -14.48
CA ARG A 129 -8.10 -8.59 -15.82
C ARG A 129 -6.67 -9.10 -15.87
N TYR A 130 -6.53 -10.42 -16.00
CA TYR A 130 -5.23 -11.08 -16.14
C TYR A 130 -4.35 -10.48 -17.25
N TYR A 131 -4.94 -10.10 -18.39
CA TYR A 131 -4.18 -9.58 -19.54
C TYR A 131 -3.75 -8.11 -19.41
N GLN A 132 -4.41 -7.33 -18.56
CA GLN A 132 -4.07 -5.92 -18.36
C GLN A 132 -3.02 -5.76 -17.27
N ASP A 133 -3.12 -6.61 -16.24
CA ASP A 133 -2.23 -6.64 -15.09
C ASP A 133 -1.64 -8.05 -14.95
N PRO A 134 -0.69 -8.43 -15.82
CA PRO A 134 -0.14 -9.78 -15.82
C PRO A 134 0.61 -10.01 -14.51
N PRO A 135 0.21 -11.02 -13.73
CA PRO A 135 0.88 -11.33 -12.48
C PRO A 135 2.23 -11.98 -12.75
N GLY A 136 3.17 -11.78 -11.83
CA GLY A 136 4.47 -12.44 -11.83
C GLY A 136 4.67 -13.31 -10.58
N PRO A 137 5.76 -14.08 -10.51
CA PRO A 137 6.17 -14.72 -9.28
C PRO A 137 6.65 -13.67 -8.27
N CYS A 138 6.32 -13.85 -7.00
CA CYS A 138 6.84 -13.00 -5.93
C CYS A 138 8.22 -13.43 -5.42
N SER A 139 8.85 -12.50 -4.70
CA SER A 139 10.01 -12.77 -3.87
C SER A 139 9.68 -13.75 -2.73
N PHE A 140 10.59 -14.68 -2.45
CA PHE A 140 10.48 -15.59 -1.30
C PHE A 140 10.37 -14.84 0.03
N LYS A 141 10.91 -13.61 0.14
CA LYS A 141 10.76 -12.77 1.34
C LYS A 141 9.33 -12.27 1.56
N CYS A 142 8.51 -12.26 0.52
CA CYS A 142 7.10 -11.85 0.58
C CYS A 142 6.14 -13.02 0.77
N LEU A 143 6.64 -14.24 0.93
CA LEU A 143 5.78 -15.41 1.14
C LEU A 143 5.28 -15.46 2.58
N LEU A 144 3.99 -15.79 2.71
CA LEU A 144 3.43 -16.17 4.00
C LEU A 144 4.23 -17.34 4.56
N HIS A 145 4.52 -17.31 5.86
CA HIS A 145 5.29 -18.36 6.52
C HIS A 145 4.67 -19.74 6.27
N LYS A 146 5.44 -20.67 5.66
CA LYS A 146 5.05 -22.02 5.15
C LYS A 146 4.43 -22.07 3.76
N SER A 147 4.27 -20.96 3.06
CA SER A 147 3.89 -20.96 1.65
C SER A 147 5.13 -21.15 0.77
N GLU A 148 5.04 -22.06 -0.20
CA GLU A 148 6.03 -22.24 -1.27
C GLU A 148 5.50 -21.75 -2.63
N ASP A 149 4.21 -21.40 -2.70
CA ASP A 149 3.59 -20.94 -3.93
C ASP A 149 3.93 -19.47 -4.20
N THR A 150 4.87 -19.25 -5.13
CA THR A 150 5.31 -17.93 -5.57
C THR A 150 4.32 -17.25 -6.53
N ASN A 151 3.23 -17.91 -6.91
CA ASN A 151 2.18 -17.33 -7.75
C ASN A 151 1.04 -16.71 -6.92
N LEU A 152 0.80 -17.24 -5.72
CA LEU A 152 -0.32 -16.87 -4.84
C LEU A 152 0.09 -16.24 -3.51
N CYS A 153 1.33 -15.76 -3.40
CA CYS A 153 1.62 -14.61 -2.55
C CYS A 153 0.67 -13.45 -2.83
#